data_AF-A0A0Q9NB34-F1
#
_entry.id   AF-A0A0Q9NB34-F1
#
_cell.length_a   1.000
_cell.length_b   1.000
_cell.length_c   1.000
_cell.angle_alpha   90.00
_cell.angle_beta   90.00
_cell.angle_gamma   90.00
#
_symmetry.space_group_name_H-M   'P 1'
#
loop_
_entity.id
_entity.type
_entity.pdbx_description
1 polymer ?
#
loop_
_entity_poly.entity_id
_entity_poly.type
_entity_poly.pdbx_seq_one_letter_code
_entity_poly.pdbx_strand_id
1 'polypeptide(L)'
;MSRRRRNRAMVPGSEHGLGLLKAHVMQNQGYAVNPERPDLVKYEVARTLGVPLQQGYNGNLSSEDAGRVGGPIGGAMVRELVRMAQQQMANQRPPGQ
;
A
#
# COMPACT_ATOMS: atom_id res chain seq x y z
N MET A 1 18.56 4.26 -9.77
CA MET A 1 18.07 3.11 -8.96
C MET A 1 17.03 3.61 -7.95
N SER A 2 15.76 3.22 -8.08
CA SER A 2 14.77 3.43 -7.02
C SER A 2 15.15 2.51 -5.86
N ARG A 3 15.42 3.07 -4.68
CA ARG A 3 16.02 2.38 -3.53
C ARG A 3 15.02 1.36 -2.95
N ARG A 4 14.91 0.20 -3.59
CA ARG A 4 13.94 -0.90 -3.33
C ARG A 4 14.23 -1.69 -2.03
N ARG A 5 14.98 -1.14 -1.07
CA ARG A 5 15.58 -1.91 0.04
C ARG A 5 15.34 -1.37 1.46
N ARG A 6 14.25 -0.63 1.73
CA ARG A 6 13.94 -0.22 3.13
C ARG A 6 12.48 -0.27 3.56
N ASN A 7 11.57 -0.83 2.77
CA ASN A 7 10.22 -1.13 3.25
C ASN A 7 10.23 -2.49 3.94
N ARG A 8 10.89 -2.58 5.10
CA ARG A 8 10.87 -3.81 5.90
C ARG A 8 9.52 -3.89 6.59
N ALA A 9 8.79 -4.97 6.39
CA ALA A 9 7.56 -5.19 7.12
C ALA A 9 7.86 -5.33 8.62
N MET A 10 6.94 -4.91 9.48
CA MET A 10 7.08 -5.07 10.93
C MET A 10 7.20 -6.56 11.31
N VAL A 11 6.47 -7.42 10.61
CA VAL A 11 6.53 -8.88 10.74
C VAL A 11 7.36 -9.45 9.58
N PRO A 12 8.54 -10.05 9.83
CA PRO A 12 9.34 -10.67 8.77
C PRO A 12 8.56 -11.76 8.03
N GLY A 13 8.67 -11.82 6.71
CA GLY A 13 7.97 -12.79 5.86
C GLY A 13 6.57 -12.34 5.42
N SER A 14 6.02 -11.26 5.99
CA SER A 14 4.72 -10.72 5.59
C SER A 14 4.76 -9.86 4.33
N GLU A 15 5.94 -9.62 3.74
CA GLU A 15 6.13 -8.73 2.60
C GLU A 15 5.27 -9.10 1.40
N HIS A 16 5.15 -10.41 1.12
CA HIS A 16 4.32 -10.90 0.02
C HIS A 16 2.83 -10.63 0.28
N GLY A 17 2.33 -10.96 1.48
CA GLY A 17 0.93 -10.72 1.87
C GLY A 17 0.58 -9.23 1.85
N LEU A 18 1.46 -8.37 2.35
CA LEU A 18 1.29 -6.91 2.29
C LEU A 18 1.34 -6.38 0.85
N GLY A 19 2.10 -7.02 -0.03
CA GLY A 19 2.11 -6.72 -1.46
C GLY A 19 0.74 -6.98 -2.09
N LEU A 20 0.19 -8.18 -1.90
CA LEU A 20 -1.13 -8.54 -2.42
C LEU A 20 -2.23 -7.64 -1.86
N LEU A 21 -2.21 -7.40 -0.54
CA LEU A 21 -3.16 -6.50 0.11
C LEU A 21 -3.08 -5.09 -0.49
N LYS A 22 -1.88 -4.56 -0.73
CA LYS A 22 -1.69 -3.25 -1.35
C LYS A 22 -2.35 -3.15 -2.71
N ALA A 23 -2.16 -4.15 -3.56
CA ALA A 23 -2.81 -4.14 -4.86
C ALA A 23 -4.33 -4.24 -4.74
N HIS A 24 -4.84 -5.12 -3.88
CA HIS A 24 -6.28 -5.28 -3.66
C HIS A 24 -6.94 -3.99 -3.13
N VAL A 25 -6.34 -3.37 -2.11
CA VAL A 25 -6.87 -2.13 -1.51
C VAL A 25 -6.88 -0.99 -2.52
N MET A 26 -5.84 -0.86 -3.35
CA MET A 26 -5.81 0.18 -4.39
C MET A 26 -6.78 -0.12 -5.53
N GLN A 27 -6.95 -1.39 -5.91
CA GLN A 27 -7.96 -1.78 -6.88
C GLN A 27 -9.37 -1.42 -6.39
N ASN A 28 -9.68 -1.68 -5.11
CA ASN A 28 -10.97 -1.32 -4.51
C ASN A 28 -11.20 0.19 -4.42
N GLN A 29 -10.13 1.00 -4.45
CA GLN A 29 -10.23 2.46 -4.54
C GLN A 29 -10.36 2.98 -5.98
N GLY A 30 -10.44 2.08 -6.98
CA GLY A 30 -10.62 2.44 -8.38
C GLY A 30 -9.33 2.68 -9.15
N TYR A 31 -8.15 2.40 -8.56
CA TYR A 31 -6.89 2.46 -9.31
C TYR A 31 -6.74 1.24 -10.22
N ALA A 32 -6.31 1.48 -11.46
CA ALA A 32 -6.03 0.42 -12.44
C ALA A 32 -4.70 -0.29 -12.15
N VAL A 33 -4.68 -1.10 -11.08
CA VAL A 33 -3.49 -1.83 -10.62
C VAL A 33 -3.54 -3.30 -10.98
N ASN A 34 -2.37 -3.91 -11.20
CA ASN A 34 -2.23 -5.35 -11.39
C ASN A 34 -1.84 -6.02 -10.05
N PRO A 35 -2.68 -6.92 -9.49
CA PRO A 35 -2.38 -7.69 -8.28
C PRO A 35 -1.07 -8.49 -8.31
N GLU A 36 -0.65 -8.97 -9.47
CA GLU A 36 0.60 -9.73 -9.64
C GLU A 36 1.86 -8.83 -9.59
N ARG A 37 1.68 -7.51 -9.70
CA ARG A 37 2.78 -6.54 -9.69
C ARG A 37 2.56 -5.42 -8.67
N PRO A 38 2.51 -5.74 -7.37
CA PRO A 38 2.19 -4.78 -6.31
C PRO A 38 3.24 -3.65 -6.17
N ASP A 39 4.44 -3.85 -6.69
CA ASP A 39 5.48 -2.81 -6.75
C ASP A 39 5.14 -1.67 -7.72
N LEU A 40 4.27 -1.92 -8.70
CA LEU A 40 3.89 -0.95 -9.72
C LEU A 40 2.74 -0.04 -9.28
N VAL A 41 2.02 -0.42 -8.23
CA VAL A 41 0.87 0.32 -7.68
C VAL A 41 1.18 1.81 -7.50
N LYS A 42 2.34 2.16 -6.95
CA LYS A 42 2.74 3.56 -6.73
C LYS A 42 2.82 4.38 -8.01
N TYR A 43 3.14 3.77 -9.15
CA TYR A 43 3.20 4.46 -10.44
C TYR A 43 1.81 4.69 -11.03
N GLU A 44 0.86 3.75 -10.82
CA GLU A 44 -0.53 3.93 -11.22
C GLU A 44 -1.21 5.03 -10.41
N VAL A 45 -0.99 5.03 -9.08
CA VAL A 45 -1.48 6.09 -8.20
C VAL A 45 -0.87 7.44 -8.58
N ALA A 46 0.45 7.51 -8.80
CA ALA A 46 1.11 8.74 -9.23
C ALA A 46 0.58 9.26 -10.58
N ARG A 47 0.38 8.38 -11.56
CA ARG A 47 -0.20 8.73 -12.87
C ARG A 47 -1.59 9.33 -12.72
N THR A 48 -2.42 8.73 -11.87
CA THR A 48 -3.79 9.20 -11.60
C THR A 48 -3.79 10.58 -10.93
N LEU A 49 -2.80 10.86 -10.06
CA LEU A 49 -2.68 12.13 -9.34
C LEU A 49 -1.89 13.21 -10.11
N GLY A 50 -1.42 12.92 -11.32
CA GLY A 50 -0.59 13.83 -12.12
C GLY A 50 0.79 14.09 -11.52
N VAL A 51 1.29 13.18 -10.67
CA VAL A 51 2.60 13.30 -10.02
C VAL A 51 3.68 12.63 -10.89
N PRO A 52 4.79 13.32 -11.22
CA PRO A 52 5.83 12.80 -12.13
C PRO A 52 6.77 11.79 -11.45
N LEU A 53 6.21 10.72 -10.87
CA LEU A 53 6.96 9.64 -10.26
C LEU A 53 7.47 8.65 -11.33
N GLN A 54 8.79 8.47 -11.41
CA GLN A 54 9.44 7.66 -12.43
C GLN A 54 10.16 6.44 -11.85
N GLN A 55 10.42 5.45 -12.70
CA GLN A 55 11.34 4.37 -12.34
C GLN A 55 12.77 4.92 -12.29
N GLY A 56 13.44 4.78 -11.15
CA GLY A 56 14.81 5.26 -10.98
C GLY A 56 14.91 6.45 -10.05
N TYR A 57 15.58 7.51 -10.52
CA TYR A 57 15.89 8.70 -9.73
C TYR A 57 14.69 9.65 -9.71
N ASN A 58 14.29 10.08 -8.51
CA ASN A 58 13.19 11.03 -8.29
C ASN A 58 13.68 12.17 -7.37
N GLY A 59 14.94 12.59 -7.50
CA GLY A 59 15.50 13.60 -6.58
C GLY A 59 14.89 14.99 -6.72
N ASN A 60 14.22 15.27 -7.85
CA ASN A 60 13.48 16.51 -8.06
C ASN A 60 12.01 16.40 -7.63
N LEU A 61 11.57 15.21 -7.17
CA LEU A 61 10.21 15.03 -6.67
C LEU A 61 10.11 15.68 -5.30
N SER A 62 9.15 16.60 -5.13
CA SER A 62 8.94 17.25 -3.85
C SER A 62 8.48 16.23 -2.79
N SER A 63 8.80 16.49 -1.52
CA SER A 63 8.31 15.68 -0.41
C SER A 63 6.78 15.67 -0.35
N GLU A 64 6.15 16.77 -0.74
CA GLU A 64 4.70 16.88 -0.86
C GLU A 64 4.15 15.92 -1.91
N ASP A 65 4.71 15.91 -3.12
CA ASP A 65 4.29 15.00 -4.20
C ASP A 65 4.53 13.53 -3.84
N ALA A 66 5.65 13.23 -3.19
CA ALA A 66 5.90 11.90 -2.66
C ALA A 66 4.83 11.51 -1.61
N GLY A 67 4.43 12.45 -0.75
CA GLY A 67 3.35 12.29 0.22
C GLY A 67 1.98 12.12 -0.42
N ARG A 68 1.67 12.87 -1.49
CA ARG A 68 0.42 12.77 -2.26
C ARG A 68 0.24 11.37 -2.85
N VAL A 69 1.33 10.71 -3.26
CA VAL A 69 1.28 9.32 -3.75
C VAL A 69 1.29 8.31 -2.59
N GLY A 70 2.18 8.48 -1.61
CA GLY A 70 2.38 7.51 -0.54
C GLY A 70 1.26 7.50 0.50
N GLY A 71 0.65 8.65 0.78
CA GLY A 71 -0.40 8.84 1.78
C GLY A 71 -1.65 8.00 1.51
N PRO A 72 -2.27 8.10 0.32
CA PRO A 72 -3.42 7.27 -0.05
C PRO A 72 -3.12 5.77 0.05
N ILE A 73 -1.95 5.33 -0.45
CA ILE A 73 -1.55 3.92 -0.40
C ILE A 73 -1.38 3.46 1.05
N GLY A 74 -0.57 4.15 1.84
CA GLY A 74 -0.24 3.77 3.21
C GLY A 74 -1.44 3.88 4.15
N GLY A 75 -2.18 4.99 4.08
CA GLY A 75 -3.35 5.22 4.92
C GLY A 75 -4.45 4.19 4.68
N ALA A 76 -4.70 3.84 3.42
CA ALA A 76 -5.67 2.80 3.08
C ALA A 76 -5.25 1.42 3.58
N MET A 77 -3.97 1.08 3.41
CA MET A 77 -3.40 -0.17 3.91
C MET A 77 -3.56 -0.31 5.42
N VAL A 78 -3.23 0.74 6.18
CA VAL A 78 -3.37 0.73 7.65
C VAL A 78 -4.83 0.56 8.05
N ARG A 79 -5.76 1.31 7.43
CA ARG A 79 -7.20 1.19 7.71
C ARG A 79 -7.69 -0.23 7.46
N GLU A 80 -7.28 -0.85 6.35
CA GLU A 80 -7.70 -2.21 6.01
C GLU A 80 -7.11 -3.26 6.96
N LEU A 81 -5.83 -3.13 7.33
CA LEU A 81 -5.20 -4.04 8.30
C LEU A 81 -5.90 -3.98 9.67
N VAL A 82 -6.24 -2.77 10.14
CA VAL A 82 -6.98 -2.58 11.40
C VAL A 82 -8.37 -3.20 11.29
N ARG A 83 -9.08 -2.99 10.17
CA ARG A 83 -10.40 -3.59 9.92
C ARG A 83 -10.33 -5.13 9.98
N MET A 84 -9.36 -5.73 9.30
CA MET A 84 -9.15 -7.18 9.33
C MET A 84 -8.86 -7.70 10.75
N ALA A 85 -8.01 -7.00 11.51
CA ALA A 85 -7.69 -7.37 12.88
C ALA A 85 -8.93 -7.29 13.80
N GLN A 86 -9.71 -6.23 13.70
CA GLN A 86 -10.95 -6.07 14.45
C GLN A 86 -11.96 -7.19 14.14
N GLN A 87 -12.10 -7.57 12.86
CA GLN A 87 -12.96 -8.69 12.46
C GLN A 87 -12.48 -10.03 13.00
N GLN A 88 -11.17 -10.29 12.97
CA GLN A 88 -10.60 -11.51 13.54
C GLN A 88 -10.85 -11.58 15.06
N MET A 89 -10.65 -10.47 15.78
CA MET A 89 -10.93 -10.39 17.22
C MET A 89 -12.42 -10.58 17.54
N ALA A 90 -13.32 -10.03 16.73
CA ALA A 90 -14.76 -10.21 16.91
C ALA A 90 -15.17 -11.67 16.71
N ASN A 91 -14.60 -12.35 15.72
CA ASN A 91 -14.87 -13.76 15.43
C ASN A 91 -14.23 -14.73 16.44
N GLN A 92 -13.18 -14.29 17.16
CA GLN A 92 -12.51 -15.06 18.20
C GLN A 92 -13.15 -14.92 19.58
N ARG A 93 -14.11 -14.00 19.76
CA ARG A 93 -14.90 -13.96 21.00
C ARG A 93 -15.85 -15.15 21.02
N PRO A 94 -15.70 -16.14 21.92
CA PRO A 94 -16.70 -17.17 22.07
C PRO A 94 -18.04 -16.53 22.46
N PRO A 95 -19.18 -17.02 21.96
CA PRO A 95 -20.48 -16.51 22.38
C PRO A 95 -20.67 -16.80 23.88
N GLY A 96 -20.63 -15.76 24.71
CA GLY A 96 -21.03 -15.80 26.13
C GLY A 96 -19.93 -15.65 27.17
N GLN A 97 -19.33 -14.45 27.27
CA GLN A 97 -18.89 -13.89 28.56
C GLN A 97 -19.63 -12.57 28.77
#